data_AF-A1E9B4-F1
#
_entry.id   AF-A1E9B4-F1
#
_cell.length_a   1.000
_cell.length_b   1.000
_cell.length_c   1.000
_cell.angle_alpha   90.00
_cell.angle_beta   90.00
_cell.angle_gamma   90.00
#
_symmetry.space_group_name_H-M   'P 1'
#
loop_
_entity.id
_entity.type
_entity.pdbx_description
1 polymer ?
#
loop_
_entity_poly.entity_id
_entity_poly.type
_entity_poly.pdbx_seq_one_letter_code
_entity_poly.pdbx_strand_id
1 'polypeptide(L)'
;KHLGIKVKSIEEDEHCFIPMGGPLPVLPQRVVGIGGTVGMVHPSTGYMVVRTLAAAPIVANAIVQYLGSDRTLSENEVSAEIWKDLWPIQRKRQREFFCFGMA
;
A
#
# COMPACT_ATOMS: atom_id res chain seq x y z
N LYS A 1 -21.47 19.65 -23.12
CA LYS A 1 -22.17 18.66 -23.99
C LYS A 1 -21.22 17.49 -24.17
N HIS A 2 -21.55 16.33 -23.62
CA HIS A 2 -20.82 15.07 -23.88
C HIS A 2 -21.89 14.03 -24.24
N LEU A 3 -21.71 13.30 -25.34
CA LEU A 3 -22.69 12.32 -25.86
C LEU A 3 -24.14 12.86 -26.03
N GLY A 4 -24.29 14.13 -26.39
CA GLY A 4 -25.62 14.76 -26.55
C GLY A 4 -26.34 15.10 -25.24
N ILE A 5 -25.74 14.84 -24.09
CA ILE A 5 -26.33 15.13 -22.77
C ILE A 5 -26.05 16.58 -22.36
N LYS A 6 -27.09 17.27 -21.85
CA LYS A 6 -27.02 18.60 -21.24
C LYS A 6 -27.02 18.46 -19.71
N VAL A 7 -25.83 18.59 -19.12
CA VAL A 7 -25.65 18.66 -17.66
C VAL A 7 -26.42 19.87 -17.11
N LYS A 8 -27.19 19.68 -16.04
CA LYS A 8 -28.03 20.72 -15.41
C LYS A 8 -27.31 21.43 -14.26
N SER A 9 -26.68 20.66 -13.38
CA SER A 9 -25.82 21.12 -12.29
C SER A 9 -24.75 20.05 -12.03
N ILE A 10 -23.62 20.48 -11.47
CA ILE A 10 -22.59 19.62 -10.89
C ILE A 10 -22.59 20.00 -9.41
N GLU A 11 -22.88 19.03 -8.54
CA GLU A 11 -22.92 19.29 -7.09
C GLU A 11 -21.50 19.31 -6.50
N GLU A 12 -20.65 18.38 -6.93
CA GLU A 12 -19.26 18.25 -6.47
C GLU A 12 -18.40 17.57 -7.57
N ASP A 13 -17.12 17.96 -7.64
CA ASP A 13 -16.12 17.35 -8.53
C ASP A 13 -14.92 16.91 -7.66
N GLU A 14 -14.64 15.60 -7.64
CA GLU A 14 -13.56 15.02 -6.85
C GLU A 14 -12.46 14.49 -7.77
N HIS A 15 -11.26 15.06 -7.63
CA HIS A 15 -10.06 14.54 -8.29
C HIS A 15 -9.39 13.50 -7.38
N CYS A 16 -9.46 12.22 -7.79
CA CYS A 16 -8.75 11.14 -7.11
C CYS A 16 -7.61 10.59 -7.98
N PHE A 17 -6.50 10.25 -7.33
CA PHE A 17 -5.38 9.53 -7.96
C PHE A 17 -5.28 8.13 -7.36
N ILE A 18 -5.35 7.12 -8.23
CA ILE A 18 -5.21 5.72 -7.86
C ILE A 18 -3.85 5.23 -8.41
N PRO A 19 -2.84 4.94 -7.57
CA PRO A 19 -1.51 4.53 -8.04
C PRO A 19 -1.50 3.06 -8.52
N MET A 20 -2.08 2.81 -9.70
CA MET A 20 -2.24 1.51 -10.37
C MET A 20 -0.90 0.85 -10.74
N GLY A 21 -0.18 0.28 -9.77
CA GLY A 21 1.14 -0.30 -10.03
C GLY A 21 2.29 0.71 -10.04
N GLY A 22 2.12 1.86 -9.38
CA GLY A 22 3.21 2.79 -9.08
C GLY A 22 4.33 2.14 -8.23
N PRO A 23 5.54 2.73 -8.17
CA PRO A 23 6.74 2.06 -7.64
C PRO A 23 6.55 1.51 -6.23
N LEU A 24 7.27 0.43 -5.92
CA LEU A 24 7.40 0.00 -4.53
C LEU A 24 8.10 1.08 -3.70
N PRO A 25 7.75 1.24 -2.41
CA PRO A 25 8.51 2.11 -1.52
C PRO A 25 9.98 1.65 -1.44
N VAL A 26 10.86 2.53 -0.96
CA VAL A 26 12.22 2.12 -0.59
C VAL A 26 12.11 1.14 0.59
N LEU A 27 12.72 -0.04 0.45
CA LEU A 27 12.66 -1.12 1.43
C LEU A 27 14.08 -1.62 1.76
N PRO A 28 14.47 -1.69 3.05
CA PRO A 28 13.76 -1.16 4.23
C PRO A 28 13.93 0.37 4.37
N GLN A 29 13.02 1.02 5.10
CA GLN A 29 13.15 2.42 5.56
C GLN A 29 12.53 2.59 6.96
N ARG A 30 12.94 3.64 7.69
CA ARG A 30 12.45 3.90 9.07
C ARG A 30 10.95 4.18 9.14
N VAL A 31 10.39 4.90 8.17
CA VAL A 31 8.96 5.25 8.19
C VAL A 31 8.17 4.09 7.62
N VAL A 32 7.22 3.56 8.38
CA VAL A 32 6.29 2.52 7.92
C VAL A 32 5.02 3.17 7.37
N GLY A 33 4.47 2.63 6.28
CA GLY A 33 3.18 3.04 5.74
C GLY A 33 2.29 1.85 5.39
N ILE A 34 1.01 2.13 5.14
CA ILE A 34 0.01 1.15 4.70
C ILE A 34 -0.86 1.71 3.57
N GLY A 35 -1.39 0.81 2.72
CA GLY A 35 -2.30 1.17 1.64
C GLY A 35 -1.62 1.72 0.39
N GLY A 36 -2.26 2.69 -0.26
CA GLY A 36 -1.82 3.20 -1.56
C GLY A 36 -0.44 3.86 -1.55
N THR A 37 -0.04 4.44 -0.41
CA THR A 37 1.27 5.07 -0.21
C THR A 37 2.44 4.09 -0.28
N VAL A 38 2.16 2.78 -0.13
CA VAL A 38 3.19 1.74 -0.09
C VAL A 38 3.02 0.68 -1.17
N GLY A 39 2.30 1.03 -2.25
CA GLY A 39 2.17 0.18 -3.44
C GLY A 39 1.18 -0.98 -3.28
N MET A 40 0.24 -0.92 -2.33
CA MET A 40 -0.75 -1.99 -2.11
C MET A 40 -1.96 -1.94 -3.05
N VAL A 41 -2.06 -0.92 -3.91
CA VAL A 41 -3.10 -0.85 -4.95
C VAL A 41 -2.90 -1.97 -5.95
N HIS A 42 -3.95 -2.74 -6.20
CA HIS A 42 -3.90 -3.79 -7.21
C HIS A 42 -3.68 -3.17 -8.60
N PRO A 43 -2.60 -3.53 -9.33
CA PRO A 43 -2.24 -2.81 -10.55
C PRO A 43 -3.30 -2.86 -11.65
N SER A 44 -4.06 -3.95 -11.77
CA SER A 44 -5.10 -4.09 -12.79
C SER A 44 -6.50 -3.58 -12.41
N THR A 45 -6.84 -3.50 -11.10
CA THR A 45 -8.22 -3.20 -10.65
C THR A 45 -8.33 -1.90 -9.85
N GLY A 46 -7.21 -1.36 -9.35
CA GLY A 46 -7.20 -0.19 -8.49
C GLY A 46 -7.66 -0.45 -7.07
N TYR A 47 -8.01 -1.68 -6.76
CA TYR A 47 -8.56 -2.03 -5.47
C TYR A 47 -7.47 -2.19 -4.42
N MET A 48 -7.57 -1.44 -3.31
CA MET A 48 -6.62 -1.49 -2.19
C MET A 48 -7.24 -1.72 -0.82
N VAL A 49 -8.57 -1.58 -0.67
CA VAL A 49 -9.23 -1.55 0.65
C VAL A 49 -8.95 -2.84 1.43
N VAL A 50 -9.29 -3.99 0.86
CA VAL A 50 -9.06 -5.30 1.51
C VAL A 50 -7.57 -5.57 1.73
N ARG A 51 -6.70 -5.16 0.79
CA ARG A 51 -5.24 -5.34 0.91
C ARG A 51 -4.68 -4.53 2.09
N THR A 52 -5.19 -3.32 2.30
CA THR A 52 -4.81 -2.44 3.41
C THR A 52 -5.30 -3.01 4.74
N LEU A 53 -6.55 -3.46 4.81
CA LEU A 53 -7.11 -4.08 6.01
C LEU A 53 -6.38 -5.37 6.39
N ALA A 54 -5.98 -6.18 5.40
CA ALA A 54 -5.17 -7.38 5.64
C ALA A 54 -3.73 -7.07 6.10
N ALA A 55 -3.19 -5.90 5.75
CA ALA A 55 -1.87 -5.46 6.18
C ALA A 55 -1.87 -4.84 7.59
N ALA A 56 -2.97 -4.21 8.01
CA ALA A 56 -3.10 -3.57 9.32
C ALA A 56 -2.70 -4.46 10.51
N PRO A 57 -3.16 -5.73 10.64
CA PRO A 57 -2.78 -6.57 11.77
C PRO A 57 -1.29 -6.96 11.76
N ILE A 58 -0.65 -7.03 10.59
CA ILE A 58 0.79 -7.31 10.48
C ILE A 58 1.57 -6.19 11.17
N VAL A 59 1.26 -4.94 10.81
CA VAL A 59 1.90 -3.75 11.39
C VAL A 59 1.60 -3.64 12.88
N ALA A 60 0.33 -3.78 13.27
CA ALA A 60 -0.08 -3.66 14.66
C ALA A 60 0.60 -4.70 15.56
N ASN A 61 0.65 -5.96 15.14
CA ASN A 61 1.27 -7.03 15.91
C ASN A 61 2.77 -6.81 16.09
N ALA A 62 3.48 -6.37 15.05
CA ALA A 62 4.90 -6.06 15.14
C ALA A 62 5.18 -4.90 16.12
N ILE A 63 4.35 -3.86 16.11
CA ILE A 63 4.45 -2.74 17.06
C ILE A 63 4.19 -3.24 18.49
N VAL A 64 3.15 -4.03 18.72
CA VAL A 64 2.83 -4.59 20.04
C VAL A 64 3.96 -5.49 20.55
N GLN A 65 4.52 -6.35 19.69
CA GLN A 65 5.67 -7.20 20.03
C GLN A 65 6.89 -6.37 20.41
N TYR A 66 7.18 -5.30 19.67
CA TYR A 66 8.27 -4.40 19.99
C TYR A 66 8.10 -3.73 21.36
N LEU A 67 6.94 -3.12 21.59
CA LEU A 67 6.62 -2.44 22.84
C LEU A 67 6.58 -3.38 24.06
N GLY A 68 6.22 -4.65 23.85
CA GLY A 68 6.12 -5.66 24.89
C GLY A 68 7.39 -6.48 25.13
N SER A 69 8.45 -6.28 24.34
CA SER A 69 9.69 -7.05 24.48
C SER A 69 10.69 -6.35 25.41
N ASP A 70 11.28 -7.10 26.35
CA ASP A 70 12.44 -6.64 27.15
C ASP A 70 13.71 -6.46 26.29
N ARG A 71 13.66 -6.89 25.02
CA ARG A 71 14.71 -6.66 24.03
C ARG A 71 14.64 -5.21 23.54
N THR A 72 15.73 -4.49 23.71
CA THR A 72 15.97 -3.21 23.04
C THR A 72 16.27 -3.44 21.56
N LEU A 73 15.25 -3.78 20.75
CA LEU A 73 15.38 -3.63 19.30
C LEU A 73 15.50 -2.13 18.99
N SER A 74 16.37 -1.78 18.05
CA SER A 74 16.41 -0.43 17.53
C SER A 74 15.16 -0.17 16.68
N GLU A 75 14.70 1.07 16.68
CA GLU A 75 13.53 1.51 15.90
C GLU A 75 13.65 1.15 14.41
N ASN A 76 14.89 1.13 13.88
CA ASN A 76 15.19 0.76 12.50
C ASN A 76 14.99 -0.74 12.25
N GLU A 77 15.33 -1.61 13.20
CA GLU A 77 15.13 -3.06 13.09
C GLU A 77 13.65 -3.41 13.07
N VAL A 78 12.85 -2.77 13.94
CA VAL A 78 11.39 -2.95 13.96
C VAL A 78 10.78 -2.57 12.63
N SER A 79 11.18 -1.41 12.10
CA SER A 79 10.69 -0.92 10.81
C SER A 79 11.10 -1.87 9.66
N ALA A 80 12.32 -2.38 9.68
CA ALA A 80 12.82 -3.32 8.68
C ALA A 80 12.06 -4.65 8.68
N GLU A 81 11.77 -5.21 9.86
CA GLU A 81 10.96 -6.43 9.99
C GLU A 81 9.52 -6.21 9.54
N ILE A 82 8.89 -5.08 9.93
CA ILE A 82 7.54 -4.74 9.42
C ILE A 82 7.54 -4.67 7.89
N TRP A 83 8.54 -4.04 7.29
CA TRP A 83 8.63 -3.94 5.83
C TRP A 83 8.80 -5.29 5.14
N LYS A 84 9.57 -6.19 5.74
CA LYS A 84 9.78 -7.55 5.26
C LYS A 84 8.48 -8.37 5.30
N ASP A 85 7.67 -8.20 6.34
CA ASP A 85 6.38 -8.86 6.48
C ASP A 85 5.28 -8.24 5.60
N LEU A 86 5.34 -6.91 5.39
CA LEU A 86 4.45 -6.21 4.47
C LEU A 86 4.77 -6.49 3.00
N TRP A 87 6.03 -6.67 2.63
CA TRP A 87 6.47 -6.93 1.26
C TRP A 87 7.36 -8.17 1.17
N PRO A 88 6.82 -9.36 1.50
CA PRO A 88 7.55 -10.60 1.36
C PRO A 88 7.82 -10.86 -0.13
N ILE A 89 8.83 -11.68 -0.41
CA ILE A 89 9.29 -11.93 -1.78
C ILE A 89 8.17 -12.42 -2.71
N GLN A 90 7.23 -13.22 -2.18
CA GLN A 90 6.07 -13.73 -2.91
C GLN A 90 5.13 -12.60 -3.33
N ARG A 91 4.84 -11.66 -2.42
CA ARG A 91 3.98 -10.51 -2.71
C ARG A 91 4.62 -9.56 -3.71
N LYS A 92 5.93 -9.33 -3.60
CA LYS A 92 6.70 -8.56 -4.59
C LYS A 92 6.62 -9.21 -5.97
N ARG A 93 6.92 -10.51 -6.08
CA ARG A 93 6.82 -11.27 -7.34
C ARG A 93 5.41 -11.24 -7.93
N GLN A 94 4.38 -11.46 -7.12
CA GLN A 94 2.98 -11.40 -7.56
C GLN A 94 2.66 -10.02 -8.17
N ARG A 95 3.09 -8.94 -7.49
CA ARG A 95 2.93 -7.58 -8.00
C ARG A 95 3.67 -7.39 -9.32
N GLU A 96 4.92 -7.81 -9.44
CA GLU A 96 5.68 -7.72 -10.70
C GLU A 96 4.98 -8.47 -11.84
N PHE A 97 4.37 -9.63 -11.57
CA PHE A 97 3.55 -10.33 -12.57
C PHE A 97 2.34 -9.51 -13.01
N PHE A 98 1.66 -8.79 -12.10
CA PHE A 98 0.56 -7.91 -12.46
C PHE A 98 1.00 -6.65 -13.21
N CYS A 99 2.22 -6.19 -12.98
CA CYS A 99 2.81 -5.05 -13.69
C CYS A 99 3.49 -5.43 -15.00
N PHE A 100 3.61 -6.73 -15.31
CA PHE A 100 4.25 -7.18 -16.53
C PHE A 100 3.50 -6.68 -17.77
N GLY A 101 4.19 -5.95 -18.63
CA GLY A 101 3.62 -5.37 -19.85
C GLY A 101 2.86 -4.06 -19.64
N MET A 102 2.82 -3.52 -18.43
CA MET A 102 2.35 -2.15 -18.20
C MET A 102 3.51 -1.18 -18.48
N ALA A 103 3.25 -0.19 -19.35
CA ALA A 103 4.19 0.86 -19.76
C ALA A 103 3.82 2.20 -19.13
#